data_AF-A0A2S6QXG3-F1
#
_entry.id   AF-A0A2S6QXG3-F1
#
_cell.length_a   1.000
_cell.length_b   1.000
_cell.length_c   1.000
_cell.angle_alpha   90.00
_cell.angle_beta   90.00
_cell.angle_gamma   90.00
#
_symmetry.space_group_name_H-M   'P 1'
#
loop_
_entity.id
_entity.type
_entity.pdbx_description
1 polymer ?
#
loop_
_entity_poly.entity_id
_entity_poly.type
_entity_poly.pdbx_seq_one_letter_code
_entity_poly.pdbx_strand_id
1 'polypeptide(L)'
;MSVSIRVLAFTVFATILLGACQPLPRPFQPLIKTSASVPPALDGKLGLFLAGIDNASPVFEADFVETLGDELTALGVVASSAVANQGSYLLVGLLSTPQPKSIRLSWRIIAADGTVVGLFEQVGATDEAASEKLVRDAARRISSLMKAGDPTKPAHVLATLPAVVLFPVDGAPGDGRVSLTSAMQVALARRSIRVSDNWEDDSLLLLGSVRTSVRAEGQLVRIHWSVINNEGHEIGSVTQSNVVPFGTLDGSWGEIADVVADGGADGVMALLREARNLNVPTTLD
;
A
#
# COMPACT_ATOMS: atom_id res chain seq x y z
N MET A 1 2.47 -84.93 -35.17
CA MET A 1 2.18 -84.72 -33.74
C MET A 1 3.14 -83.65 -33.21
N SER A 2 3.15 -82.41 -33.70
CA SER A 2 2.16 -81.31 -33.51
C SER A 2 1.97 -80.83 -32.07
N VAL A 3 3.05 -80.87 -31.29
CA VAL A 3 3.23 -80.05 -30.08
C VAL A 3 4.61 -79.39 -30.20
N SER A 4 4.75 -78.17 -29.69
CA SER A 4 6.02 -77.42 -29.54
C SER A 4 6.45 -76.41 -30.61
N ILE A 5 5.54 -75.94 -31.48
CA ILE A 5 5.78 -74.69 -32.26
C ILE A 5 4.96 -73.51 -31.72
N ARG A 6 3.79 -73.75 -31.11
CA ARG A 6 2.97 -72.69 -30.49
C ARG A 6 3.51 -72.20 -29.13
N VAL A 7 4.24 -73.04 -28.40
CA VAL A 7 4.83 -72.66 -27.10
C VAL A 7 6.11 -71.84 -27.32
N LEU A 8 6.93 -72.19 -28.31
CA LEU A 8 8.17 -71.47 -28.62
C LEU A 8 7.92 -70.04 -29.13
N ALA A 9 6.84 -69.82 -29.89
CA ALA A 9 6.47 -68.49 -30.38
C ALA A 9 5.96 -67.56 -29.26
N PHE A 10 5.39 -68.11 -28.18
CA PHE A 10 4.94 -67.31 -27.04
C PHE A 10 6.08 -66.98 -26.06
N THR A 11 7.09 -67.84 -25.95
CA THR A 11 8.27 -67.57 -25.11
C THR A 11 9.19 -66.52 -25.72
N VAL A 12 9.33 -66.48 -27.06
CA VAL A 12 10.18 -65.49 -27.74
C VAL A 12 9.54 -64.08 -27.75
N PHE A 13 8.21 -63.96 -27.80
CA PHE A 13 7.52 -62.67 -27.75
C PHE A 13 7.48 -62.03 -26.35
N ALA A 14 7.53 -62.84 -25.28
CA ALA A 14 7.55 -62.36 -23.90
C ALA A 14 8.90 -61.76 -23.48
N THR A 15 9.99 -62.11 -24.14
CA THR A 15 11.35 -61.58 -23.84
C THR A 15 11.66 -60.24 -24.49
N ILE A 16 10.89 -59.79 -25.49
CA ILE A 16 11.17 -58.53 -26.22
C ILE A 16 10.53 -57.29 -25.54
N LEU A 17 9.60 -57.49 -24.61
CA LEU A 17 8.92 -56.40 -23.89
C LEU A 17 9.68 -55.86 -22.65
N LEU A 18 10.84 -56.42 -22.30
CA LEU A 18 11.62 -56.01 -21.12
C LEU A 18 12.78 -55.03 -21.42
N GLY A 19 12.94 -54.59 -22.68
CA GLY A 19 14.04 -53.70 -23.09
C GLY A 19 13.69 -52.21 -23.23
N ALA A 20 12.41 -51.81 -23.06
CA ALA A 20 11.94 -50.46 -23.43
C ALA A 20 11.98 -49.42 -22.30
N CYS A 21 12.73 -49.68 -21.23
CA CYS A 21 13.09 -48.65 -20.24
C CYS A 21 14.59 -48.38 -20.28
N GLN A 22 15.13 -48.04 -21.45
CA GLN A 22 16.43 -47.38 -21.46
C GLN A 22 16.23 -45.96 -20.87
N PRO A 23 17.00 -45.59 -19.83
CA PRO A 23 16.89 -44.25 -19.28
C PRO A 23 17.22 -43.25 -20.40
N LEU A 24 16.31 -42.29 -20.61
CA LEU A 24 16.49 -41.20 -21.56
C LEU A 24 17.89 -40.60 -21.33
N PRO A 25 18.76 -40.50 -22.35
CA PRO A 25 20.04 -39.84 -22.18
C PRO A 25 19.78 -38.42 -21.72
N ARG A 26 20.23 -38.07 -20.51
CA ARG A 26 20.11 -36.73 -19.93
C ARG A 26 21.46 -36.03 -20.05
N PRO A 27 21.81 -35.46 -21.22
CA PRO A 27 23.11 -34.83 -21.45
C PRO A 27 23.40 -33.64 -20.53
N PHE A 28 22.37 -33.10 -19.86
CA PHE A 28 22.47 -31.96 -18.97
C PHE A 28 22.23 -32.31 -17.49
N GLN A 29 22.26 -33.59 -17.11
CA GLN A 29 22.19 -33.94 -15.69
C GLN A 29 23.61 -34.02 -15.10
N PRO A 30 24.02 -33.10 -14.22
CA PRO A 30 25.36 -33.12 -13.64
C PRO A 30 25.56 -34.39 -12.80
N LEU A 31 26.75 -35.01 -12.90
CA LEU A 31 27.10 -36.25 -12.20
C LEU A 31 27.08 -36.12 -10.66
N ILE A 32 27.05 -34.90 -10.14
CA ILE A 32 26.91 -34.59 -8.72
C ILE A 32 25.66 -33.74 -8.56
N LYS A 33 24.64 -34.26 -7.85
CA LYS A 33 23.54 -33.44 -7.34
C LYS A 33 24.08 -32.62 -6.18
N THR A 34 24.62 -31.45 -6.48
CA THR A 34 24.88 -30.44 -5.45
C THR A 34 23.53 -30.02 -4.89
N SER A 35 23.25 -30.37 -3.64
CA SER A 35 22.11 -29.84 -2.90
C SER A 35 22.17 -28.31 -2.96
N ALA A 36 21.09 -27.71 -3.44
CA ALA A 36 20.87 -26.27 -3.49
C ALA A 36 21.97 -25.47 -4.20
N SER A 37 22.10 -25.65 -5.52
CA SER A 37 22.36 -24.47 -6.35
C SER A 37 21.10 -23.61 -6.30
N VAL A 38 21.00 -22.75 -5.27
CA VAL A 38 20.13 -21.57 -5.33
C VAL A 38 20.50 -20.91 -6.67
N PRO A 39 19.54 -20.73 -7.60
CA PRO A 39 19.81 -19.94 -8.78
C PRO A 39 20.46 -18.64 -8.31
N PRO A 40 21.46 -18.06 -9.00
CA PRO A 40 21.83 -16.68 -8.69
C PRO A 40 20.52 -15.92 -8.60
N ALA A 41 20.27 -15.24 -7.47
CA ALA A 41 19.10 -14.41 -7.33
C ALA A 41 19.09 -13.57 -8.60
N LEU A 42 18.12 -13.83 -9.49
CA LEU A 42 17.86 -12.91 -10.57
C LEU A 42 17.54 -11.65 -9.79
N ASP A 43 18.47 -10.69 -9.77
CA ASP A 43 18.24 -9.36 -9.22
C ASP A 43 16.93 -8.94 -9.84
N GLY A 44 15.88 -9.06 -9.05
CA GLY A 44 14.52 -9.08 -9.55
C GLY A 44 14.32 -7.71 -10.13
N LYS A 45 14.40 -7.59 -11.45
CA LYS A 45 13.86 -6.41 -12.13
C LYS A 45 12.36 -6.55 -11.97
N LEU A 46 11.88 -6.11 -10.81
CA LEU A 46 10.49 -6.11 -10.43
C LEU A 46 9.77 -5.30 -11.50
N GLY A 47 9.00 -5.99 -12.34
CA GLY A 47 8.27 -5.36 -13.44
C GLY A 47 7.06 -4.58 -12.91
N LEU A 48 6.63 -3.56 -13.63
CA LEU A 48 5.41 -2.81 -13.34
C LEU A 48 4.27 -3.30 -14.26
N PHE A 49 3.23 -3.88 -13.68
CA PHE A 49 2.01 -4.21 -14.39
C PHE A 49 1.07 -3.00 -14.43
N LEU A 50 0.67 -2.59 -15.63
CA LEU A 50 -0.24 -1.48 -15.85
C LEU A 50 -1.68 -2.00 -15.79
N ALA A 51 -2.34 -1.85 -14.64
CA ALA A 51 -3.65 -2.42 -14.37
C ALA A 51 -4.77 -1.77 -15.18
N GLY A 52 -4.56 -0.52 -15.57
CA GLY A 52 -5.59 0.33 -16.17
C GLY A 52 -5.83 1.61 -15.41
N ILE A 53 -6.85 2.34 -15.86
CA ILE A 53 -7.31 3.61 -15.27
C ILE A 53 -8.81 3.48 -14.99
N ASP A 54 -9.16 3.29 -13.72
CA ASP A 54 -10.55 3.22 -13.28
C ASP A 54 -11.29 4.53 -13.65
N ASN A 55 -12.55 4.38 -14.06
CA ASN A 55 -13.44 5.46 -14.53
C ASN A 55 -13.01 6.18 -15.83
N ALA A 56 -11.97 5.71 -16.52
CA ALA A 56 -11.67 6.18 -17.87
C ALA A 56 -12.62 5.59 -18.92
N SER A 57 -12.75 6.27 -20.06
CA SER A 57 -13.36 5.64 -21.23
C SER A 57 -12.38 4.59 -21.79
N PRO A 58 -12.86 3.46 -22.34
CA PRO A 58 -11.97 2.41 -22.86
C PRO A 58 -10.98 2.91 -23.92
N VAL A 59 -11.38 3.91 -24.71
CA VAL A 59 -10.52 4.53 -25.73
C VAL A 59 -9.41 5.35 -25.08
N PHE A 60 -9.74 6.20 -24.10
CA PHE A 60 -8.76 7.00 -23.38
C PHE A 60 -7.79 6.11 -22.59
N GLU A 61 -8.30 5.09 -21.91
CA GLU A 61 -7.49 4.17 -21.14
C GLU A 61 -6.49 3.42 -22.01
N ALA A 62 -6.95 2.83 -23.13
CA ALA A 62 -6.09 2.08 -24.03
C ALA A 62 -4.93 2.94 -24.56
N ASP A 63 -5.25 4.12 -25.08
CA ASP A 63 -4.28 5.08 -25.62
C ASP A 63 -3.28 5.56 -24.55
N PHE A 64 -3.79 5.91 -23.36
CA PHE A 64 -2.96 6.39 -22.26
C PHE A 64 -2.03 5.30 -21.73
N VAL A 65 -2.54 4.09 -21.51
CA VAL A 65 -1.75 2.97 -20.95
C VAL A 65 -0.71 2.46 -21.93
N GLU A 66 -1.04 2.40 -23.23
CA GLU A 66 -0.09 2.06 -24.29
C GLU A 66 1.07 3.07 -24.33
N THR A 67 0.75 4.37 -24.44
CA THR A 67 1.75 5.45 -24.48
C THR A 67 2.57 5.51 -23.18
N LEU A 68 1.94 5.28 -22.03
CA LEU A 68 2.63 5.23 -20.73
C LEU A 68 3.61 4.06 -20.66
N GLY A 69 3.24 2.89 -21.20
CA GLY A 69 4.12 1.73 -21.29
C GLY A 69 5.38 2.00 -22.11
N ASP A 70 5.22 2.68 -23.24
CA ASP A 70 6.33 3.08 -24.11
C ASP A 70 7.27 4.07 -23.43
N GLU A 71 6.73 5.12 -22.80
CA GLU A 71 7.51 6.13 -22.07
C GLU A 71 8.26 5.54 -20.86
N LEU A 72 7.63 4.62 -20.12
CA LEU A 72 8.28 3.91 -19.02
C LEU A 72 9.43 3.02 -19.51
N THR A 73 9.21 2.33 -20.63
CA THR A 73 10.21 1.48 -21.27
C THR A 73 11.40 2.33 -21.75
N ALA A 74 11.15 3.49 -22.36
CA ALA A 74 12.18 4.44 -22.76
C ALA A 74 13.00 4.95 -21.55
N LEU A 75 12.36 5.08 -20.39
CA LEU A 75 13.02 5.43 -19.14
C LEU A 75 13.70 4.23 -18.45
N GLY A 76 13.67 3.03 -19.03
CA GLY A 76 14.33 1.83 -18.49
C GLY A 76 13.55 1.15 -17.37
N VAL A 77 12.26 1.44 -17.21
CA VAL A 77 11.33 0.69 -16.35
C VAL A 77 10.69 -0.41 -17.17
N VAL A 78 10.79 -1.67 -16.73
CA VAL A 78 10.10 -2.78 -17.38
C VAL A 78 8.62 -2.72 -17.02
N ALA A 79 7.78 -2.25 -17.94
CA ALA A 79 6.33 -2.15 -17.76
C ALA A 79 5.56 -3.00 -18.78
N SER A 80 4.41 -3.55 -18.38
CA SER A 80 3.52 -4.29 -19.30
C SER A 80 2.07 -4.18 -18.87
N SER A 81 1.15 -4.04 -19.82
CA SER A 81 -0.30 -4.15 -19.62
C SER A 81 -0.83 -5.57 -19.89
N ALA A 82 0.00 -6.47 -20.43
CA ALA A 82 -0.42 -7.82 -20.84
C ALA A 82 0.08 -8.93 -19.91
N VAL A 83 1.27 -8.75 -19.31
CA VAL A 83 1.93 -9.80 -18.52
C VAL A 83 2.38 -9.25 -17.17
N ALA A 84 1.95 -9.91 -16.10
CA ALA A 84 2.46 -9.72 -14.74
C ALA A 84 3.17 -11.00 -14.27
N ASN A 85 4.19 -10.86 -13.43
CA ASN A 85 4.77 -11.98 -12.68
C ASN A 85 4.46 -11.84 -11.19
N GLN A 86 4.73 -12.88 -10.39
CA GLN A 86 4.40 -12.90 -8.95
C GLN A 86 5.10 -11.81 -8.13
N GLY A 87 6.16 -11.18 -8.65
CA GLY A 87 6.86 -10.07 -8.01
C GLY A 87 6.57 -8.71 -8.63
N SER A 88 5.61 -8.61 -9.57
CA SER A 88 5.32 -7.35 -10.25
C SER A 88 4.63 -6.36 -9.30
N TYR A 89 5.03 -5.08 -9.38
CA TYR A 89 4.23 -4.00 -8.85
C TYR A 89 3.01 -3.77 -9.74
N LEU A 90 1.89 -3.38 -9.14
CA LEU A 90 0.66 -3.05 -9.83
C LEU A 90 0.50 -1.52 -9.86
N LEU A 91 0.40 -0.92 -11.04
CA LEU A 91 0.03 0.48 -11.22
C LEU A 91 -1.46 0.57 -11.50
N VAL A 92 -2.21 1.23 -10.63
CA VAL A 92 -3.65 1.52 -10.80
C VAL A 92 -3.84 3.03 -10.90
N GLY A 93 -4.47 3.49 -11.98
CA GLY A 93 -4.94 4.86 -12.11
C GLY A 93 -6.41 4.97 -11.73
N LEU A 94 -6.83 6.12 -11.21
CA LEU A 94 -8.23 6.48 -11.03
C LEU A 94 -8.47 7.85 -11.64
N LEU A 95 -9.35 7.92 -12.64
CA LEU A 95 -9.75 9.15 -13.30
C LEU A 95 -10.92 9.80 -12.55
N SER A 96 -10.86 11.12 -12.40
CA SER A 96 -11.97 11.95 -11.95
C SER A 96 -12.03 13.23 -12.77
N THR A 97 -13.24 13.71 -13.09
CA THR A 97 -13.46 14.94 -13.85
C THR A 97 -14.10 16.01 -12.95
N PRO A 98 -13.33 16.66 -12.06
CA PRO A 98 -13.89 17.56 -11.06
C PRO A 98 -14.49 18.85 -11.67
N GLN A 99 -14.02 19.27 -12.85
CA GLN A 99 -14.54 20.42 -13.58
C GLN A 99 -14.64 20.10 -15.08
N PRO A 100 -15.54 20.79 -15.83
CA PRO A 100 -15.58 20.67 -17.28
C PRO A 100 -14.21 20.98 -17.90
N LYS A 101 -13.71 20.09 -18.75
CA LYS A 101 -12.39 20.17 -19.41
C LYS A 101 -11.15 19.96 -18.53
N SER A 102 -11.32 19.51 -17.29
CA SER A 102 -10.21 19.09 -16.43
C SER A 102 -10.32 17.63 -16.04
N ILE A 103 -9.19 16.94 -15.99
CA ILE A 103 -9.08 15.60 -15.45
C ILE A 103 -8.09 15.59 -14.28
N ARG A 104 -8.40 14.76 -13.29
CA ARG A 104 -7.53 14.38 -12.20
C ARG A 104 -7.26 12.88 -12.31
N LEU A 105 -5.99 12.51 -12.29
CA LEU A 105 -5.53 11.14 -12.28
C LEU A 105 -4.84 10.86 -10.95
N SER A 106 -5.40 9.92 -10.19
CA SER A 106 -4.86 9.43 -8.93
C SER A 106 -4.17 8.09 -9.16
N TRP A 107 -2.86 8.03 -8.97
CA TRP A 107 -2.05 6.84 -9.27
C TRP A 107 -1.61 6.12 -8.00
N ARG A 108 -1.78 4.81 -7.97
CA ARG A 108 -1.30 3.92 -6.90
C ARG A 108 -0.33 2.89 -7.47
N ILE A 109 0.83 2.74 -6.83
CA ILE A 109 1.76 1.64 -7.08
C ILE A 109 1.65 0.69 -5.89
N ILE A 110 1.27 -0.56 -6.16
CA ILE A 110 0.99 -1.58 -5.15
C ILE A 110 2.00 -2.71 -5.33
N ALA A 111 2.71 -3.08 -4.27
CA ALA A 111 3.64 -4.20 -4.27
C ALA A 111 2.89 -5.54 -4.33
N ALA A 112 3.63 -6.62 -4.62
CA ALA A 112 3.06 -7.96 -4.73
C ALA A 112 2.39 -8.48 -3.43
N ASP A 113 2.77 -7.92 -2.28
CA ASP A 113 2.17 -8.21 -0.97
C ASP A 113 0.90 -7.38 -0.67
N GLY A 114 0.51 -6.49 -1.59
CA GLY A 114 -0.63 -5.58 -1.43
C GLY A 114 -0.29 -4.23 -0.81
N THR A 115 0.97 -3.99 -0.41
CA THR A 115 1.39 -2.72 0.18
C THR A 115 1.39 -1.60 -0.86
N VAL A 116 0.78 -0.45 -0.56
CA VAL A 116 0.87 0.73 -1.44
C VAL A 116 2.24 1.39 -1.23
N VAL A 117 3.10 1.30 -2.25
CA VAL A 117 4.48 1.83 -2.23
C VAL A 117 4.62 3.17 -2.94
N GLY A 118 3.60 3.59 -3.69
CA GLY A 118 3.56 4.89 -4.34
C GLY A 118 2.14 5.42 -4.46
N LEU A 119 1.96 6.71 -4.20
CA LEU A 119 0.72 7.44 -4.44
C LEU A 119 1.06 8.83 -4.97
N PHE A 120 0.48 9.22 -6.09
CA PHE A 120 0.60 10.59 -6.59
C PHE A 120 -0.60 11.00 -7.46
N GLU A 121 -0.86 12.29 -7.47
CA GLU A 121 -1.93 12.91 -8.25
C GLU A 121 -1.35 13.72 -9.40
N GLN A 122 -2.09 13.79 -10.49
CA GLN A 122 -1.84 14.71 -11.58
C GLN A 122 -3.14 15.36 -12.02
N VAL A 123 -3.08 16.64 -12.37
CA VAL A 123 -4.22 17.38 -12.92
C VAL A 123 -3.80 17.90 -14.28
N GLY A 124 -4.68 17.76 -15.26
CA GLY A 124 -4.48 18.31 -16.59
C GLY A 124 -5.80 18.63 -17.26
N ALA A 125 -5.71 19.23 -18.44
CA ALA A 125 -6.87 19.46 -19.29
C ALA A 125 -7.23 18.18 -20.06
N THR A 126 -8.45 18.13 -20.59
CA THR A 126 -8.95 16.99 -21.39
C THR A 126 -8.47 16.99 -22.84
N ASP A 127 -7.65 17.95 -23.27
CA ASP A 127 -7.14 18.01 -24.64
C ASP A 127 -5.94 17.06 -24.86
N GLU A 128 -5.68 16.75 -26.13
CA GLU A 128 -4.67 15.78 -26.55
C GLU A 128 -3.25 16.17 -26.12
N ALA A 129 -2.87 17.44 -26.28
CA ALA A 129 -1.55 17.94 -25.88
C ALA A 129 -1.35 17.85 -24.36
N ALA A 130 -2.40 18.13 -23.58
CA ALA A 130 -2.41 17.94 -22.13
C ALA A 130 -2.31 16.45 -21.76
N SER A 131 -2.97 15.55 -22.50
CA SER A 131 -2.91 14.10 -22.30
C SER A 131 -1.48 13.57 -22.47
N GLU A 132 -0.80 13.92 -23.56
CA GLU A 132 0.59 13.51 -23.76
C GLU A 132 1.52 14.03 -22.66
N LYS A 133 1.32 15.28 -22.22
CA LYS A 133 2.10 15.85 -21.12
C LYS A 133 1.87 15.08 -19.82
N LEU A 134 0.62 14.69 -19.53
CA LEU A 134 0.28 13.87 -18.36
C LEU A 134 0.97 12.51 -18.41
N VAL A 135 0.97 11.84 -19.57
CA VAL A 135 1.68 10.56 -19.76
C VAL A 135 3.16 10.73 -19.47
N ARG A 136 3.82 11.74 -20.08
CA ARG A 136 5.24 12.01 -19.86
C ARG A 136 5.57 12.35 -18.40
N ASP A 137 4.73 13.13 -17.75
CA ASP A 137 4.88 13.47 -16.33
C ASP A 137 4.71 12.22 -15.44
N ALA A 138 3.75 11.34 -15.77
CA ALA A 138 3.49 10.10 -15.04
C ALA A 138 4.68 9.15 -15.18
N ALA A 139 5.13 8.92 -16.41
CA ALA A 139 6.25 8.04 -16.72
C ALA A 139 7.54 8.47 -15.99
N ARG A 140 7.87 9.77 -16.01
CA ARG A 140 9.01 10.32 -15.26
C ARG A 140 8.89 10.05 -13.77
N ARG A 141 7.72 10.32 -13.18
CA ARG A 141 7.51 10.18 -11.74
C ARG A 141 7.56 8.72 -11.31
N ILE A 142 6.91 7.83 -12.04
CA ILE A 142 6.95 6.39 -11.82
C ILE A 142 8.38 5.86 -12.00
N SER A 143 9.10 6.25 -13.06
CA SER A 143 10.51 5.89 -13.24
C SER A 143 11.38 6.30 -12.06
N SER A 144 11.21 7.52 -11.54
CA SER A 144 11.95 7.97 -10.37
C SER A 144 11.63 7.14 -9.12
N LEU A 145 10.36 6.79 -8.91
CA LEU A 145 9.94 5.91 -7.80
C LEU A 145 10.51 4.49 -7.94
N MET A 146 10.54 3.95 -9.15
CA MET A 146 11.02 2.59 -9.43
C MET A 146 12.57 2.49 -9.38
N LYS A 147 13.29 3.53 -9.79
CA LYS A 147 14.77 3.58 -9.78
C LYS A 147 15.36 3.86 -8.41
N ALA A 148 14.58 4.36 -7.46
CA ALA A 148 15.07 4.70 -6.13
C ALA A 148 15.62 3.49 -5.34
N GLY A 149 15.37 2.25 -5.78
CA GLY A 149 15.95 1.03 -5.22
C GLY A 149 15.41 0.73 -3.82
N ASP A 150 14.65 -0.36 -3.70
CA ASP A 150 13.95 -0.80 -2.48
C ASP A 150 12.83 0.16 -1.99
N PRO A 151 11.55 -0.09 -2.36
CA PRO A 151 10.42 0.74 -1.93
C PRO A 151 10.07 0.59 -0.44
N THR A 152 10.81 -0.22 0.32
CA THR A 152 10.80 -0.15 1.79
C THR A 152 11.60 1.05 2.32
N LYS A 153 12.32 1.77 1.45
CA LYS A 153 13.04 2.99 1.79
C LYS A 153 12.61 4.15 0.87
N PRO A 154 11.51 4.84 1.18
CA PRO A 154 11.05 5.96 0.39
C PRO A 154 12.09 7.09 0.40
N ALA A 155 12.67 7.39 -0.77
CA ALA A 155 13.21 8.70 -1.08
C ALA A 155 12.05 9.69 -1.27
N HIS A 156 11.30 9.94 -0.19
CA HIS A 156 10.61 11.21 -0.04
C HIS A 156 11.72 12.27 0.12
N VAL A 157 11.66 13.36 -0.66
CA VAL A 157 12.01 14.65 -0.04
C VAL A 157 11.22 14.65 1.25
N LEU A 158 11.90 14.62 2.39
CA LEU A 158 11.35 14.59 3.74
C LEU A 158 10.44 15.82 3.96
N ALA A 159 9.26 15.82 3.35
CA ALA A 159 8.13 16.58 3.83
C ALA A 159 7.58 15.76 4.99
N THR A 160 8.30 15.79 6.11
CA THR A 160 7.81 15.32 7.41
C THR A 160 6.39 15.84 7.56
N LEU A 161 5.45 14.96 7.92
CA LEU A 161 4.14 15.42 8.40
C LEU A 161 4.39 16.47 9.50
N PRO A 162 3.56 17.52 9.57
CA PRO A 162 3.71 18.54 10.59
C PRO A 162 3.76 17.86 11.96
N ALA A 163 4.65 18.34 12.82
CA ALA A 163 4.70 17.85 14.19
C ALA A 163 3.40 18.25 14.90
N VAL A 164 2.94 17.40 15.81
CA VAL A 164 1.77 17.67 16.64
C VAL A 164 2.18 17.78 18.11
N VAL A 165 1.50 18.63 18.85
CA VAL A 165 1.59 18.66 20.32
C VAL A 165 0.44 17.83 20.85
N LEU A 166 0.73 16.69 21.46
CA LEU A 166 -0.28 15.80 22.03
C LEU A 166 -0.59 16.24 23.47
N PHE A 167 -1.85 16.60 23.72
CA PHE A 167 -2.32 16.87 25.08
C PHE A 167 -2.76 15.59 25.79
N PRO A 168 -2.71 15.56 27.14
CA PRO A 168 -3.31 14.48 27.91
C PRO A 168 -4.78 14.27 27.56
N VAL A 169 -5.18 13.02 27.37
CA VAL A 169 -6.57 12.66 27.04
C VAL A 169 -7.52 13.01 28.18
N ASP A 170 -8.61 13.70 27.85
CA ASP A 170 -9.62 14.11 28.84
C ASP A 170 -10.79 13.12 28.94
N GLY A 171 -11.44 13.07 30.12
CA GLY A 171 -12.68 12.31 30.35
C GLY A 171 -12.55 10.78 30.37
N ALA A 172 -11.36 10.23 30.23
CA ALA A 172 -11.14 8.78 30.24
C ALA A 172 -11.24 8.19 31.67
N PRO A 173 -12.11 7.18 31.91
CA PRO A 173 -12.19 6.48 33.19
C PRO A 173 -10.93 5.66 33.50
N GLY A 174 -10.78 5.26 34.77
CA GLY A 174 -9.66 4.42 35.22
C GLY A 174 -8.31 5.08 34.97
N ASP A 175 -7.36 4.31 34.45
CA ASP A 175 -6.05 4.84 34.02
C ASP A 175 -6.03 5.38 32.58
N GLY A 176 -7.20 5.45 31.92
CA GLY A 176 -7.32 5.69 30.48
C GLY A 176 -6.68 6.98 30.01
N ARG A 177 -6.65 8.04 30.83
CA ARG A 177 -5.92 9.28 30.50
C ARG A 177 -4.46 9.00 30.22
N VAL A 178 -3.79 8.26 31.10
CA VAL A 178 -2.35 7.96 30.97
C VAL A 178 -2.14 6.95 29.84
N SER A 179 -2.91 5.86 29.85
CA SER A 179 -2.79 4.76 28.90
C SER A 179 -3.02 5.21 27.46
N LEU A 180 -4.10 5.97 27.18
CA LEU A 180 -4.39 6.47 25.83
C LEU A 180 -3.40 7.52 25.35
N THR A 181 -2.93 8.42 26.24
CA THR A 181 -1.94 9.43 25.87
C THR A 181 -0.62 8.75 25.47
N SER A 182 -0.15 7.80 26.27
CA SER A 182 1.06 7.04 25.98
C SER A 182 0.93 6.20 24.71
N ALA A 183 -0.20 5.48 24.56
CA ALA A 183 -0.45 4.66 23.39
C ALA A 183 -0.53 5.50 22.10
N MET A 184 -1.17 6.67 22.15
CA MET A 184 -1.25 7.60 21.03
C MET A 184 0.14 8.14 20.65
N GLN A 185 0.98 8.51 21.61
CA GLN A 185 2.35 8.94 21.34
C GLN A 185 3.14 7.86 20.59
N VAL A 186 3.05 6.60 21.03
CA VAL A 186 3.70 5.46 20.38
C VAL A 186 3.12 5.18 18.98
N ALA A 187 1.80 5.26 18.83
CA ALA A 187 1.11 5.04 17.56
C ALA A 187 1.48 6.10 16.50
N LEU A 188 1.62 7.37 16.91
CA LEU A 188 2.07 8.45 16.04
C LEU A 188 3.55 8.29 15.64
N ALA A 189 4.42 7.93 16.60
CA ALA A 189 5.83 7.69 16.33
C ALA A 189 6.05 6.54 15.34
N ARG A 190 5.27 5.44 15.45
CA ARG A 190 5.28 4.32 14.47
C ARG A 190 4.90 4.75 13.05
N ARG A 191 4.15 5.85 12.91
CA ARG A 191 3.73 6.46 11.63
C ARG A 191 4.65 7.60 11.19
N SER A 192 5.80 7.77 11.84
CA SER A 192 6.74 8.86 11.58
C SER A 192 6.15 10.26 11.76
N ILE A 193 5.10 10.39 12.58
CA ILE A 193 4.54 11.69 13.00
C ILE A 193 5.29 12.11 14.25
N ARG A 194 5.92 13.28 14.21
CA ARG A 194 6.66 13.83 15.35
C ARG A 194 5.68 14.37 16.39
N VAL A 195 5.85 13.95 17.63
CA VAL A 195 5.18 14.56 18.78
C VAL A 195 6.15 15.55 19.42
N SER A 196 5.77 16.82 19.51
CA SER A 196 6.55 17.88 20.12
C SER A 196 6.07 18.13 21.55
N ASP A 197 7.02 18.28 22.47
CA ASP A 197 6.74 18.75 23.83
C ASP A 197 6.70 20.29 23.91
N ASN A 198 7.19 20.96 22.87
CA ASN A 198 7.21 22.41 22.77
C ASN A 198 6.02 22.91 21.96
N TRP A 199 5.28 23.84 22.55
CA TRP A 199 4.19 24.57 21.92
C TRP A 199 4.70 25.93 21.43
N GLU A 200 4.64 26.13 20.11
CA GLU A 200 4.96 27.38 19.40
C GLU A 200 3.73 27.88 18.61
N ASP A 201 3.81 29.11 18.09
CA ASP A 201 2.70 29.82 17.43
C ASP A 201 2.22 29.19 16.10
N ASP A 202 2.88 28.19 15.54
CA ASP A 202 2.41 27.45 14.35
C ASP A 202 2.14 25.96 14.65
N SER A 203 1.97 25.61 15.93
CA SER A 203 1.79 24.22 16.34
C SER A 203 0.40 23.69 16.02
N LEU A 204 0.35 22.45 15.53
CA LEU A 204 -0.88 21.66 15.49
C LEU A 204 -1.05 20.94 16.81
N LEU A 205 -2.20 21.11 17.45
CA LEU A 205 -2.51 20.51 18.74
C LEU A 205 -3.43 19.31 18.53
N LEU A 206 -3.07 18.16 19.07
CA LEU A 206 -3.89 16.95 19.08
C LEU A 206 -4.54 16.80 20.44
N LEU A 207 -5.87 16.86 20.46
CA LEU A 207 -6.69 16.72 21.66
C LEU A 207 -7.44 15.39 21.61
N GLY A 208 -7.42 14.64 22.70
CA GLY A 208 -8.21 13.42 22.86
C GLY A 208 -9.26 13.60 23.95
N SER A 209 -10.48 13.14 23.70
CA SER A 209 -11.53 13.10 24.72
C SER A 209 -12.29 11.78 24.69
N VAL A 210 -12.66 11.29 25.87
CA VAL A 210 -13.49 10.11 26.03
C VAL A 210 -14.81 10.51 26.69
N ARG A 211 -15.91 10.01 26.15
CA ARG A 211 -17.25 10.14 26.75
C ARG A 211 -17.90 8.79 26.85
N THR A 212 -18.48 8.50 28.01
CA THR A 212 -19.27 7.29 28.23
C THR A 212 -20.75 7.64 28.43
N SER A 213 -21.63 6.75 27.98
CA SER A 213 -23.07 6.89 28.21
C SER A 213 -23.71 5.51 28.35
N VAL A 214 -24.67 5.40 29.26
CA VAL A 214 -25.38 4.13 29.52
C VAL A 214 -26.28 3.78 28.32
N ARG A 215 -26.30 2.49 27.97
CA ARG A 215 -27.17 1.85 26.97
C ARG A 215 -27.77 0.58 27.57
N ALA A 216 -28.79 0.00 26.92
CA ALA A 216 -29.44 -1.22 27.40
C ALA A 216 -28.46 -2.40 27.53
N GLU A 217 -27.56 -2.54 26.56
CA GLU A 217 -26.64 -3.68 26.42
C GLU A 217 -25.27 -3.45 27.11
N GLY A 218 -25.06 -2.31 27.77
CA GLY A 218 -23.74 -1.92 28.31
C GLY A 218 -23.51 -0.42 28.33
N GLN A 219 -22.26 0.01 28.26
CA GLN A 219 -21.87 1.41 28.14
C GLN A 219 -21.32 1.71 26.75
N LEU A 220 -21.89 2.73 26.09
CA LEU A 220 -21.33 3.28 24.86
C LEU A 220 -20.16 4.17 25.24
N VAL A 221 -18.99 3.88 24.68
CA VAL A 221 -17.76 4.63 24.83
C VAL A 221 -17.47 5.29 23.50
N ARG A 222 -17.28 6.61 23.52
CA ARG A 222 -16.89 7.40 22.35
C ARG A 222 -15.56 8.08 22.64
N ILE A 223 -14.59 7.85 21.77
CA ILE A 223 -13.29 8.51 21.79
C ILE A 223 -13.26 9.45 20.60
N HIS A 224 -12.92 10.70 20.86
CA HIS A 224 -12.85 11.76 19.86
C HIS A 224 -11.47 12.40 19.89
N TRP A 225 -10.81 12.37 18.75
CA TRP A 225 -9.52 12.98 18.51
C TRP A 225 -9.72 14.19 17.60
N SER A 226 -9.27 15.37 18.00
CA SER A 226 -9.32 16.57 17.16
C SER A 226 -7.92 17.15 16.97
N VAL A 227 -7.65 17.56 15.74
CA VAL A 227 -6.46 18.35 15.41
C VAL A 227 -6.91 19.80 15.27
N ILE A 228 -6.33 20.68 16.07
CA ILE A 228 -6.60 22.11 16.02
C ILE A 228 -5.30 22.89 15.75
N ASN A 229 -5.41 24.12 15.26
CA ASN A 229 -4.28 25.05 15.30
C ASN A 229 -4.17 25.73 16.68
N ASN A 230 -3.09 26.48 16.92
CA ASN A 230 -2.88 27.23 18.16
C ASN A 230 -3.92 28.36 18.40
N GLU A 231 -4.63 28.79 17.36
CA GLU A 231 -5.74 29.75 17.43
C GLU A 231 -7.06 29.11 17.89
N GLY A 232 -7.09 27.78 18.04
CA GLY A 232 -8.27 27.02 18.47
C GLY A 232 -9.21 26.59 17.33
N HIS A 233 -8.83 26.80 16.07
CA HIS A 233 -9.59 26.35 14.91
C HIS A 233 -9.37 24.85 14.67
N GLU A 234 -10.46 24.08 14.63
CA GLU A 234 -10.43 22.67 14.26
C GLU A 234 -10.10 22.48 12.78
N ILE A 235 -9.01 21.75 12.53
CA ILE A 235 -8.59 21.31 11.20
C ILE A 235 -9.36 20.06 10.78
N GLY A 236 -9.66 19.20 11.76
CA GLY A 236 -10.54 18.07 11.60
C GLY A 236 -10.47 17.11 12.78
N SER A 237 -11.28 16.05 12.71
CA SER A 237 -11.39 15.11 13.81
C SER A 237 -11.70 13.68 13.38
N VAL A 238 -11.40 12.76 14.29
CA VAL A 238 -11.61 11.32 14.18
C VAL A 238 -12.44 10.89 15.37
N THR A 239 -13.51 10.13 15.13
CA THR A 239 -14.35 9.61 16.21
C THR A 239 -14.46 8.10 16.11
N GLN A 240 -14.15 7.42 17.20
CA GLN A 240 -14.32 5.98 17.37
C GLN A 240 -15.35 5.75 18.47
N SER A 241 -16.19 4.73 18.31
CA SER A 241 -17.12 4.37 19.38
C SER A 241 -17.45 2.90 19.38
N ASN A 242 -17.62 2.33 20.57
CA ASN A 242 -18.05 0.96 20.76
C ASN A 242 -18.90 0.82 22.03
N VAL A 243 -19.77 -0.19 22.06
CA VAL A 243 -20.50 -0.58 23.28
C VAL A 243 -19.70 -1.68 23.98
N VAL A 244 -19.40 -1.49 25.26
CA VAL A 244 -18.66 -2.45 26.09
C VAL A 244 -19.47 -2.79 27.34
N PRO A 245 -19.20 -3.94 27.99
CA PRO A 245 -19.81 -4.23 29.29
C PRO A 245 -19.49 -3.12 30.32
N PHE A 246 -20.41 -2.92 31.28
CA PHE A 246 -20.21 -1.96 32.36
C PHE A 246 -18.95 -2.27 33.17
N GLY A 247 -18.24 -1.23 33.59
CA GLY A 247 -17.03 -1.34 34.40
C GLY A 247 -15.76 -1.78 33.67
N THR A 248 -15.85 -2.20 32.40
CA THR A 248 -14.69 -2.69 31.61
C THR A 248 -13.54 -1.68 31.56
N LEU A 249 -13.84 -0.38 31.58
CA LEU A 249 -12.86 0.70 31.41
C LEU A 249 -12.57 1.48 32.71
N ASP A 250 -13.06 1.00 33.85
CA ASP A 250 -12.90 1.69 35.14
C ASP A 250 -11.52 1.42 35.77
N GLY A 251 -10.82 0.39 35.29
CA GLY A 251 -9.48 -0.01 35.72
C GLY A 251 -8.42 0.31 34.67
N SER A 252 -7.60 -0.69 34.35
CA SER A 252 -6.51 -0.53 33.39
C SER A 252 -6.96 -0.71 31.95
N TRP A 253 -6.61 0.27 31.10
CA TRP A 253 -6.91 0.24 29.68
C TRP A 253 -5.96 -0.66 28.89
N GLY A 254 -4.67 -0.72 29.25
CA GLY A 254 -3.69 -1.66 28.67
C GLY A 254 -3.79 -1.78 27.14
N GLU A 255 -3.93 -3.01 26.64
CA GLU A 255 -4.03 -3.32 25.19
C GLU A 255 -5.21 -2.62 24.49
N ILE A 256 -6.29 -2.29 25.21
CA ILE A 256 -7.42 -1.53 24.64
C ILE A 256 -6.95 -0.14 24.23
N ALA A 257 -6.08 0.49 25.03
CA ALA A 257 -5.51 1.79 24.68
C ALA A 257 -4.67 1.70 23.40
N ASP A 258 -3.89 0.63 23.22
CA ASP A 258 -3.05 0.44 22.03
C ASP A 258 -3.90 0.32 20.75
N VAL A 259 -4.95 -0.49 20.78
CA VAL A 259 -5.86 -0.67 19.63
C VAL A 259 -6.61 0.62 19.29
N VAL A 260 -7.13 1.32 20.31
CA VAL A 260 -7.83 2.60 20.12
C VAL A 260 -6.88 3.65 19.55
N ALA A 261 -5.68 3.76 20.11
CA ALA A 261 -4.66 4.69 19.67
C ALA A 261 -4.19 4.40 18.24
N ASP A 262 -4.03 3.14 17.85
CA ASP A 262 -3.65 2.79 16.48
C ASP A 262 -4.69 3.25 15.45
N GLY A 263 -5.96 2.93 15.68
CA GLY A 263 -7.02 3.40 14.78
C GLY A 263 -7.18 4.94 14.79
N GLY A 264 -6.95 5.58 15.94
CA GLY A 264 -6.99 7.04 16.05
C GLY A 264 -5.84 7.70 15.28
N ALA A 265 -4.63 7.16 15.40
CA ALA A 265 -3.43 7.65 14.73
C ALA A 265 -3.52 7.50 13.20
N ASP A 266 -4.15 6.44 12.69
CA ASP A 266 -4.44 6.30 11.25
C ASP A 266 -5.34 7.43 10.74
N GLY A 267 -6.40 7.75 11.47
CA GLY A 267 -7.29 8.86 11.14
C GLY A 267 -6.58 10.21 11.22
N VAL A 268 -5.78 10.46 12.27
CA VAL A 268 -4.99 11.69 12.42
C VAL A 268 -3.99 11.84 11.28
N MET A 269 -3.29 10.77 10.89
CA MET A 269 -2.38 10.80 9.75
C MET A 269 -3.10 11.21 8.46
N ALA A 270 -4.33 10.74 8.24
CA ALA A 270 -5.13 11.16 7.10
C ALA A 270 -5.49 12.66 7.16
N LEU A 271 -5.90 13.16 8.33
CA LEU A 271 -6.19 14.58 8.54
C LEU A 271 -4.97 15.47 8.29
N LEU A 272 -3.80 15.09 8.79
CA LEU A 272 -2.57 15.88 8.59
C LEU A 272 -2.13 15.92 7.12
N ARG A 273 -2.38 14.83 6.37
CA ARG A 273 -2.13 14.79 4.92
C ARG A 273 -3.08 15.72 4.17
N GLU A 274 -4.35 15.74 4.55
CA GLU A 274 -5.36 16.62 3.94
C GLU A 274 -5.08 18.10 4.25
N ALA A 275 -4.82 18.43 5.51
CA ALA A 275 -4.50 19.79 5.95
C ALA A 275 -3.28 20.37 5.22
N ARG A 276 -2.25 19.54 4.98
CA ARG A 276 -1.10 19.94 4.17
C ARG A 276 -1.49 20.28 2.73
N ASN A 277 -2.39 19.52 2.13
CA ASN A 277 -2.80 19.74 0.74
C ASN A 277 -3.63 21.04 0.59
N LEU A 278 -4.29 21.49 1.66
CA LEU A 278 -5.03 22.76 1.70
C LEU A 278 -4.11 23.98 1.90
N ASN A 279 -2.94 23.82 2.52
CA ASN A 279 -1.98 24.90 2.82
C ASN A 279 -0.86 25.07 1.78
N VAL A 280 -0.91 24.42 0.62
CA VAL A 280 0.01 24.74 -0.49
C VAL A 280 -0.52 26.00 -1.18
N PRO A 281 0.11 27.18 -1.07
CA PRO A 281 -0.27 28.30 -1.89
C PRO A 281 -0.02 27.89 -3.34
N THR A 282 -1.05 27.99 -4.18
CA THR A 282 -0.94 27.92 -5.63
C THR A 282 -0.09 29.11 -6.09
N THR A 283 1.23 29.05 -5.92
CA THR A 283 2.15 29.97 -6.58
C THR A 283 2.23 29.54 -8.04
N LEU A 284 1.36 30.13 -8.84
CA LEU A 284 1.60 30.35 -10.25
C LEU A 284 2.71 31.40 -10.34
N ASP A 285 3.88 30.99 -10.79
CA ASP A 285 4.80 31.78 -11.62
C ASP A 285 5.41 30.84 -12.67
#